data_AF-A0A366LEZ2-F1
#
_entry.id   AF-A0A366LEZ2-F1
#
_cell.length_a   1.000
_cell.length_b   1.000
_cell.length_c   1.000
_cell.angle_alpha   90.00
_cell.angle_beta   90.00
_cell.angle_gamma   90.00
#
_symmetry.space_group_name_H-M   'P 1'
#
loop_
_entity.id
_entity.type
_entity.pdbx_description
1 polymer ?
#
loop_
_entity_poly.entity_id
_entity_poly.type
_entity_poly.pdbx_seq_one_letter_code
_entity_poly.pdbx_strand_id
1 'polypeptide(L)' 'MEDAVRDGDRIIIQITKINVMAKYSKKAGEKVEKAIHEEKEGSLKTGTGKKVTSKKQAVAIGLPEAKKEGAKVPKKK' A
#
# COMPACT_ATOMS: atom_id res chain seq x y z
N MET A 1 -3.42 -38.49 -20.40
CA MET A 1 -4.06 -37.25 -20.89
C MET A 1 -4.15 -36.29 -19.71
N GLU A 2 -3.06 -35.60 -19.34
CA GLU A 2 -3.13 -34.41 -18.46
C GLU A 2 -1.85 -33.54 -18.50
N ASP A 3 -1.04 -33.64 -19.56
CA ASP A 3 0.29 -33.00 -19.66
C ASP A 3 0.32 -31.71 -20.48
N ALA A 4 -0.71 -30.86 -20.42
CA ALA A 4 -0.72 -29.64 -21.24
C ALA A 4 -1.47 -28.43 -20.67
N VAL A 5 -1.44 -28.19 -19.36
CA VAL A 5 -1.96 -26.94 -18.77
C VAL A 5 -0.82 -26.01 -18.34
N ARG A 6 -0.25 -25.34 -19.36
CA ARG A 6 0.18 -23.91 -19.40
C ARG A 6 1.35 -23.47 -18.53
N ASP A 7 2.56 -23.58 -19.10
CA ASP A 7 3.73 -22.77 -18.73
C ASP A 7 3.51 -21.24 -18.82
N GLY A 8 2.45 -20.79 -19.51
CA GLY A 8 2.06 -19.36 -19.58
C GLY A 8 1.56 -18.78 -18.26
N ASP A 9 1.00 -19.61 -17.36
CA ASP A 9 0.45 -19.14 -16.09
C ASP A 9 1.56 -18.84 -15.06
N ARG A 10 2.74 -19.45 -15.19
CA ARG A 10 3.89 -19.12 -14.32
C ARG A 10 4.48 -17.73 -14.62
N ILE A 11 4.51 -17.30 -15.87
CA ILE A 11 4.97 -15.95 -16.26
C ILE A 11 3.98 -14.87 -15.80
N ILE A 12 2.67 -15.09 -15.99
CA ILE A 12 1.64 -14.15 -15.52
C ILE A 12 1.69 -14.02 -14.00
N ILE A 13 1.80 -15.13 -13.26
CA ILE A 13 1.88 -15.11 -11.79
C ILE A 13 3.14 -14.37 -11.31
N GLN A 14 4.29 -14.54 -11.98
CA GLN A 14 5.54 -13.85 -11.64
C GLN A 14 5.45 -12.34 -11.92
N ILE A 15 4.97 -11.92 -13.10
CA ILE A 15 4.75 -10.49 -13.46
C ILE A 15 3.80 -9.84 -12.46
N THR A 16 2.73 -10.54 -12.07
CA THR A 16 1.72 -9.98 -11.16
C THR A 16 2.27 -9.85 -9.74
N LYS A 17 3.04 -10.81 -9.23
CA LYS A 17 3.71 -10.73 -7.90
C LYS A 17 4.75 -9.62 -7.83
N ILE A 18 5.59 -9.46 -8.85
CA ILE A 18 6.60 -8.40 -8.91
C ILE A 18 5.92 -7.02 -9.03
N ASN A 19 4.86 -6.92 -9.85
CA ASN A 19 4.05 -5.70 -9.91
C ASN A 19 3.38 -5.38 -8.57
N VAL A 20 2.93 -6.35 -7.77
CA VAL A 20 2.27 -6.09 -6.48
C VAL A 20 3.23 -5.52 -5.43
N MET A 21 4.47 -6.00 -5.36
CA MET A 21 5.50 -5.39 -4.50
C MET A 21 6.00 -4.05 -5.06
N ALA A 22 6.05 -3.90 -6.38
CA ALA A 22 6.33 -2.62 -7.05
C ALA A 22 5.13 -1.65 -7.08
N LYS A 23 3.98 -2.00 -6.48
CA LYS A 23 2.76 -1.15 -6.52
C LYS A 23 2.92 0.10 -5.69
N TYR A 24 3.72 0.07 -4.61
CA TYR A 24 3.99 1.23 -3.77
C TYR A 24 5.44 1.66 -3.96
N SER A 25 5.69 2.90 -4.36
CA SER A 25 7.06 3.44 -4.37
C SER A 25 7.63 3.50 -2.95
N LYS A 26 8.97 3.53 -2.80
CA LYS A 26 9.64 3.74 -1.49
C LYS A 26 9.02 4.89 -0.68
N LYS A 27 8.79 6.02 -1.35
CA LYS A 27 8.09 7.19 -0.78
C LYS A 27 6.71 6.89 -0.20
N ALA A 28 5.96 5.96 -0.80
CA ALA A 28 4.66 5.55 -0.28
C ALA A 28 4.79 4.65 0.95
N GLY A 29 5.80 3.77 0.98
CA GLY A 29 6.16 3.00 2.16
C GLY A 29 6.55 3.91 3.33
N GLU A 30 7.45 4.87 3.10
CA GLU A 30 7.93 5.81 4.11
C GLU A 30 6.78 6.63 4.73
N LYS A 31 5.81 7.06 3.93
CA LYS A 31 4.64 7.79 4.43
C LYS A 31 3.69 6.94 5.26
N VAL A 32 3.46 5.69 4.84
CA VAL A 32 2.65 4.76 5.62
C VAL A 32 3.35 4.41 6.93
N GLU A 33 4.67 4.21 6.89
CA GLU A 33 5.47 3.96 8.09
C GLU A 33 5.39 5.13 9.07
N LYS A 34 5.56 6.36 8.58
CA LYS A 34 5.42 7.57 9.39
C LYS A 34 4.02 7.66 10.02
N ALA A 35 2.96 7.47 9.24
CA ALA A 35 1.59 7.49 9.76
C ALA A 35 1.37 6.41 10.83
N ILE A 36 1.91 5.20 10.63
CA ILE A 36 1.85 4.13 11.65
C ILE A 36 2.64 4.52 12.91
N HIS A 37 3.77 5.19 12.75
CA HIS A 37 4.55 5.69 13.88
C HIS A 37 3.76 6.72 14.69
N GLU A 38 3.21 7.73 14.04
CA GLU A 38 2.37 8.77 14.66
C GLU A 38 1.11 8.18 15.30
N GLU A 39 0.55 7.10 14.74
CA GLU A 39 -0.57 6.37 15.34
C GLU A 39 -0.16 5.67 16.63
N LYS A 40 0.99 4.99 16.64
CA LYS A 40 1.54 4.35 17.85
C LYS A 40 1.87 5.35 18.95
N GLU A 41 2.31 6.55 18.58
CA GLU A 41 2.56 7.65 19.51
C GLU A 41 1.27 8.37 19.97
N GLY A 42 0.12 8.08 19.35
CA GLY A 42 -1.16 8.71 19.67
C GLY A 42 -1.26 10.17 19.21
N SER A 43 -0.39 10.59 18.29
CA SER A 43 -0.32 11.93 17.71
C SER A 43 -1.07 12.05 16.38
N LEU A 44 -1.26 10.93 15.66
CA LEU A 44 -1.98 10.92 14.38
C LEU A 44 -3.46 11.28 14.55
N LYS A 45 -3.93 12.25 13.75
CA LYS A 45 -5.32 12.72 13.73
C LYS A 45 -5.93 12.59 12.34
N THR A 46 -7.24 12.41 12.33
CA THR A 46 -8.07 12.50 11.12
C THR A 46 -8.28 13.95 10.71
N GLY A 47 -8.77 14.17 9.49
CA GLY A 47 -9.14 15.52 9.01
C GLY A 47 -10.21 16.23 9.84
N THR A 48 -10.95 15.50 10.69
CA THR A 48 -11.92 16.09 11.64
C THR A 48 -11.36 16.28 13.05
N GLY A 49 -10.05 16.10 13.25
CA GLY A 49 -9.38 16.28 14.54
C GLY A 49 -9.46 15.10 15.52
N LYS A 50 -10.18 14.02 15.18
CA LYS A 50 -10.25 12.80 16.00
C LYS A 50 -8.93 12.02 15.92
N LYS A 51 -8.45 11.49 17.05
CA LYS A 51 -7.28 10.60 17.08
C LYS A 51 -7.52 9.34 16.26
N VAL A 52 -6.47 8.86 15.62
CA VAL A 52 -6.47 7.57 14.94
C VAL A 52 -6.18 6.48 15.97
N THR A 53 -6.96 5.41 15.94
CA THR A 53 -6.90 4.31 16.91
C THR A 53 -6.57 2.97 16.28
N SER A 54 -6.37 2.93 14.96
CA SER A 54 -6.11 1.69 14.25
C SER A 54 -5.07 1.87 13.15
N LYS A 55 -4.16 0.89 13.06
CA LYS A 55 -3.17 0.78 12.00
C LYS A 55 -3.79 0.83 10.60
N LYS A 56 -4.96 0.20 10.41
CA LYS A 56 -5.68 0.22 9.11
C LYS A 56 -6.05 1.65 8.70
N GLN A 57 -6.46 2.47 9.66
CA GLN A 57 -6.80 3.88 9.43
C GLN A 57 -5.55 4.73 9.20
N ALA A 58 -4.44 4.45 9.90
CA ALA A 58 -3.14 5.09 9.62
C ALA A 58 -2.68 4.84 8.18
N VAL A 59 -2.74 3.58 7.70
CA VAL A 59 -2.46 3.23 6.31
C VAL A 59 -3.41 3.96 5.34
N ALA A 60 -4.69 4.06 5.69
CA ALA A 60 -5.69 4.75 4.89
C ALA A 60 -5.48 6.27 4.81
N ILE A 61 -4.72 6.86 5.73
CA ILE A 61 -4.31 8.27 5.71
C ILE A 61 -2.97 8.44 4.96
N GLY A 62 -1.97 7.60 5.28
CA GLY A 62 -0.64 7.69 4.68
C GLY A 62 -0.62 7.42 3.17
N LEU A 63 -1.46 6.51 2.66
CA LEU A 63 -1.51 6.21 1.22
C LEU A 63 -2.01 7.39 0.35
N PRO A 64 -3.12 8.07 0.68
CA PRO A 64 -3.54 9.30 0.01
C PRO A 64 -2.52 10.43 0.09
N GLU A 65 -1.85 10.61 1.24
CA GLU A 65 -0.79 11.63 1.39
C GLU A 65 0.40 11.35 0.49
N ALA A 66 0.87 10.10 0.48
CA ALA A 66 1.90 9.66 -0.46
C ALA A 66 1.49 9.96 -1.92
N LYS A 67 0.24 9.67 -2.28
CA LYS A 67 -0.27 9.94 -3.63
C LYS A 67 -0.27 11.44 -3.96
N LYS A 68 -0.67 12.31 -3.01
CA LYS A 68 -0.65 13.77 -3.17
C LYS A 68 0.78 14.29 -3.39
N GLU A 69 1.76 13.67 -2.76
CA GLU A 69 3.18 13.99 -2.94
C GLU A 69 3.82 13.37 -4.20
N GLY A 70 3.01 12.80 -5.09
CA GLY A 70 3.48 12.23 -6.35
C GLY A 70 4.12 10.85 -6.20
N ALA A 71 3.97 10.19 -5.05
CA ALA A 71 4.37 8.80 -4.90
C ALA A 71 3.52 7.91 -5.81
N LYS A 72 4.12 6.83 -6.34
CA LYS A 72 3.40 5.84 -7.11
C LYS A 72 2.59 4.98 -6.14
N VAL A 73 1.28 5.13 -6.18
CA VAL A 73 0.31 4.40 -5.35
C VAL A 73 -0.68 3.69 -6.29
N PRO A 74 -1.01 2.41 -6.05
CA PRO A 74 -1.95 1.69 -6.89
C PRO A 74 -3.32 2.37 -6.83
N LYS A 75 -4.00 2.43 -7.98
CA LYS A 75 -5.38 2.90 -8.05
C LYS A 75 -6.25 1.91 -7.24
N LYS A 76 -7.19 2.44 -6.45
CA LYS A 76 -8.28 1.62 -5.91
C LYS A 76 -9.04 1.08 -7.13
N LYS A 77 -9.29 -0.24 -7.15
CA LYS A 77 -10.17 -0.86 -8.13
C LYS A 77 -11.61 -0.39 -7.91
#